data_AF-A0AAW9QYD9-F1
#
_entry.id   AF-A0AAW9QYD9-F1
#
_cell.length_a   1.000
_cell.length_b   1.000
_cell.length_c   1.000
_cell.angle_alpha   90.00
_cell.angle_beta   90.00
_cell.angle_gamma   90.00
#
_symmetry.space_group_name_H-M   'P 1'
#
loop_
_entity.id
_entity.type
_entity.pdbx_description
1 polymer ?
#
loop_
_entity_poly.entity_id
_entity_poly.type
_entity_poly.pdbx_seq_one_letter_code
_entity_poly.pdbx_strand_id
1 'polypeptide(L)'
;MDSRKRKSLSERETGDSRREKVPSPEEPSFPPVRSSENTSRPPVRSLESPPISPVRLPERPKISPATNPQGERTIDWLNSLNIQVLKSRQPEPSDEVWDRVAWQLGENTKNPTFDSLYRQLKIGITQNTTRYLNCSGKSQKDLALCLDFVRFLKDRSFLNSYSYDKNNRTIRITPPENGTIRNFLTGGWLERYIHHKIIQYLEEKQIEYQCLANPELKFSNGDIFELDFLFLINDCPVWIECKSGQNFTNNNILNNYSRHQKKLQTGKENSILVIYNIADDQSVELGQLWNFTFVDQHNVLDALRSCFPDLTSESNGDISEKNEESEMDSVAIDTRSNPPKTISAILRQCNVRPSPDCRSIVLQELIELFSRSPQPLTRKEIRDVLYEKLMNREGISKSKIQEILTALARQKIFMDRNNHPVEEHESPIFSLFSLEMMFLERQCIEQYIRVILQHQPNFFNRAKNIQNFQEVSGTGYLEAEIRKIVLEVKDPSP
;
A
#
# COMPACT_ATOMS: atom_id res chain seq x y z
N MET A 1 48.07 35.29 17.67
CA MET A 1 47.77 36.70 17.31
C MET A 1 46.33 36.72 16.82
N ASP A 2 45.37 37.45 17.37
CA ASP A 2 45.30 38.11 18.69
C ASP A 2 43.80 38.20 19.08
N SER A 3 43.32 37.86 20.28
CA SER A 3 43.57 38.41 21.64
C SER A 3 42.62 39.57 22.03
N ARG A 4 42.11 39.52 23.29
CA ARG A 4 41.31 40.56 24.02
C ARG A 4 39.80 40.60 23.63
N LYS A 5 38.79 40.45 24.51
CA LYS A 5 38.66 40.33 25.99
C LYS A 5 38.69 41.63 26.83
N ARG A 6 37.50 42.10 27.24
CA ARG A 6 37.11 43.06 28.34
C ARG A 6 35.57 42.90 28.51
N LYS A 7 34.86 42.87 29.66
CA LYS A 7 34.95 43.46 31.03
C LYS A 7 34.85 45.00 31.06
N SER A 8 34.07 45.66 31.94
CA SER A 8 33.54 45.25 33.27
C SER A 8 32.47 46.21 33.88
N LEU A 9 31.68 45.67 34.84
CA LEU A 9 31.10 46.26 36.09
C LEU A 9 30.50 47.70 36.16
N SER A 10 29.30 47.80 36.76
CA SER A 10 29.01 48.45 38.07
C SER A 10 27.57 48.01 38.54
N GLU A 11 27.13 47.77 39.79
CA GLU A 11 27.40 48.33 41.16
C GLU A 11 26.98 49.83 41.27
N ARG A 12 26.27 50.39 42.28
CA ARG A 12 25.90 50.10 43.71
C ARG A 12 24.72 51.05 44.12
N GLU A 13 23.98 51.04 45.26
CA GLU A 13 23.70 50.17 46.44
C GLU A 13 22.40 50.68 47.15
N THR A 14 22.01 50.18 48.35
CA THR A 14 21.13 50.75 49.45
C THR A 14 19.94 51.70 49.13
N GLY A 15 18.75 51.70 49.76
CA GLY A 15 18.17 51.19 51.03
C GLY A 15 16.82 51.93 51.27
N ASP A 16 16.10 51.94 52.40
CA ASP A 16 16.12 51.19 53.67
C ASP A 16 14.72 51.26 54.38
N SER A 17 14.53 50.43 55.40
CA SER A 17 13.47 50.26 56.42
C SER A 17 12.40 51.34 56.70
N ARG A 18 11.14 50.88 56.80
CA ARG A 18 10.27 51.17 57.96
C ARG A 18 9.43 49.94 58.37
N ARG A 19 8.85 49.96 59.57
CA ARG A 19 8.54 48.77 60.38
C ARG A 19 7.20 48.90 61.11
N GLU A 20 6.31 47.93 60.95
CA GLU A 20 5.10 47.79 61.77
C GLU A 20 4.80 46.30 62.07
N LYS A 21 3.82 46.01 62.95
CA LYS A 21 3.71 44.74 63.68
C LYS A 21 2.31 44.09 63.58
N VAL A 22 2.29 42.76 63.34
CA VAL A 22 1.59 41.70 64.13
C VAL A 22 0.09 41.93 64.44
N PRO A 23 -0.85 41.04 64.01
CA PRO A 23 -0.85 39.67 64.52
C PRO A 23 -1.15 38.53 63.53
N SER A 24 -0.88 37.31 63.99
CA SER A 24 -1.10 36.02 63.30
C SER A 24 -2.41 35.36 63.74
N PRO A 25 -3.08 34.58 62.85
CA PRO A 25 -4.14 33.64 63.24
C PRO A 25 -3.62 32.19 63.34
N GLU A 26 -3.70 31.68 64.56
CA GLU A 26 -3.82 30.30 65.06
C GLU A 26 -3.71 29.08 64.10
N GLU A 27 -2.87 28.11 64.49
CA GLU A 27 -2.90 26.73 63.96
C GLU A 27 -4.03 25.91 64.62
N PRO A 28 -4.81 25.10 63.86
CA PRO A 28 -5.78 24.17 64.44
C PRO A 28 -5.10 22.94 65.05
N SER A 29 -5.18 22.79 66.38
CA SER A 29 -4.60 21.67 67.12
C SER A 29 -5.26 20.32 66.81
N PHE A 30 -4.46 19.27 66.56
CA PHE A 30 -4.95 17.90 66.45
C PHE A 30 -5.36 17.33 67.83
N PRO A 31 -6.56 16.71 67.96
CA PRO A 31 -6.92 15.94 69.15
C PRO A 31 -6.15 14.61 69.23
N PRO A 32 -5.95 14.05 70.44
CA PRO A 32 -5.10 12.88 70.65
C PRO A 32 -5.70 11.57 70.12
N VAL A 33 -4.82 10.62 69.80
CA VAL A 33 -5.17 9.25 69.39
C VAL A 33 -6.07 8.57 70.42
N ARG A 34 -7.19 8.02 69.98
CA ARG A 34 -7.97 7.01 70.73
C ARG A 34 -7.92 5.69 69.97
N SER A 35 -7.49 4.64 70.67
CA SER A 35 -7.33 3.30 70.12
C SER A 35 -8.65 2.53 70.08
N SER A 36 -9.07 2.09 68.90
CA SER A 36 -10.11 1.06 68.76
C SER A 36 -9.91 0.23 67.48
N GLU A 37 -9.57 -1.04 67.68
CA GLU A 37 -10.13 -2.20 66.94
C GLU A 37 -9.98 -2.24 65.41
N ASN A 38 -8.86 -2.84 65.00
CA ASN A 38 -8.90 -4.12 64.26
C ASN A 38 -9.94 -4.26 63.13
N THR A 39 -9.76 -3.50 62.05
CA THR A 39 -10.34 -3.85 60.74
C THR A 39 -9.22 -4.21 59.77
N SER A 40 -8.87 -5.50 59.72
CA SER A 40 -7.97 -6.06 58.71
C SER A 40 -8.45 -5.66 57.31
N ARG A 41 -7.61 -4.93 56.55
CA ARG A 41 -7.83 -4.78 55.11
C ARG A 41 -8.02 -6.18 54.51
N PRO A 42 -9.11 -6.48 53.82
CA PRO A 42 -9.22 -7.75 53.12
C PRO A 42 -8.07 -7.81 52.10
N PRO A 43 -7.40 -8.97 51.93
CA PRO A 43 -6.49 -9.13 50.82
C PRO A 43 -7.25 -8.85 49.53
N VAL A 44 -6.59 -8.23 48.54
CA VAL A 44 -7.18 -8.01 47.21
C VAL A 44 -7.40 -9.39 46.59
N ARG A 45 -8.60 -9.93 46.81
CA ARG A 45 -8.98 -11.27 46.37
C ARG A 45 -8.93 -11.28 44.86
N SER A 46 -8.00 -12.05 44.29
CA SER A 46 -7.97 -12.39 42.88
C SER A 46 -9.28 -13.09 42.53
N LEU A 47 -10.27 -12.32 42.09
CA LEU A 47 -11.56 -12.83 41.65
C LEU A 47 -11.36 -13.43 40.27
N GLU A 48 -11.02 -14.72 40.25
CA GLU A 48 -11.02 -15.53 39.04
C GLU A 48 -12.34 -15.33 38.30
N SER A 49 -12.23 -15.10 36.98
CA SER A 49 -13.40 -14.85 36.16
C SER A 49 -14.23 -16.12 36.02
N PRO A 50 -15.56 -16.06 36.20
CA PRO A 50 -16.42 -17.20 35.86
C PRO A 50 -16.23 -17.52 34.37
N PRO A 51 -16.41 -18.78 33.95
CA PRO A 51 -16.17 -19.19 32.59
C PRO A 51 -17.17 -18.53 31.63
N ILE A 52 -16.72 -17.46 30.97
CA ILE A 52 -17.22 -17.12 29.65
C ILE A 52 -16.77 -18.28 28.75
N SER A 53 -17.70 -18.96 28.09
CA SER A 53 -17.36 -20.03 27.14
C SER A 53 -16.33 -19.51 26.15
N PRO A 54 -15.11 -20.08 26.09
CA PRO A 54 -14.01 -19.48 25.37
C PRO A 54 -14.34 -19.39 23.87
N VAL A 55 -14.19 -18.20 23.30
CA VAL A 55 -14.21 -18.05 21.85
C VAL A 55 -12.91 -18.68 21.35
N ARG A 56 -12.99 -19.87 20.75
CA ARG A 56 -11.82 -20.58 20.23
C ARG A 56 -11.11 -19.69 19.20
N LEU A 57 -10.03 -19.07 19.65
CA LEU A 57 -9.14 -18.25 18.84
C LEU A 57 -8.68 -19.06 17.63
N PRO A 58 -8.65 -18.48 16.40
CA PRO A 58 -8.36 -19.23 15.18
C PRO A 58 -6.98 -19.90 15.25
N GLU A 59 -6.96 -21.22 15.22
CA GLU A 59 -5.70 -21.97 15.27
C GLU A 59 -4.87 -21.72 14.00
N ARG A 60 -3.55 -21.58 14.17
CA ARG A 60 -2.61 -21.45 13.05
C ARG A 60 -2.60 -22.78 12.27
N PRO A 61 -2.73 -22.78 10.93
CA PRO A 61 -2.48 -23.97 10.12
C PRO A 61 -1.10 -24.56 10.40
N LYS A 62 -1.00 -25.90 10.41
CA LYS A 62 0.28 -26.59 10.49
C LYS A 62 1.00 -26.51 9.15
N ILE A 63 1.66 -25.36 8.92
CA ILE A 63 2.70 -25.21 7.91
C ILE A 63 3.73 -26.31 8.18
N SER A 64 4.02 -27.12 7.16
CA SER A 64 5.00 -28.19 7.28
C SER A 64 6.41 -27.59 7.42
N PRO A 65 7.40 -28.30 8.00
CA PRO A 65 8.81 -27.91 7.85
C PRO A 65 9.31 -28.23 6.43
N ALA A 66 8.58 -27.79 5.42
CA ALA A 66 8.90 -27.93 4.02
C ALA A 66 10.00 -26.90 3.69
N THR A 67 11.25 -27.36 3.75
CA THR A 67 12.46 -26.67 3.23
C THR A 67 12.51 -25.16 3.46
N ASN A 68 13.34 -24.71 4.40
CA ASN A 68 14.00 -23.40 4.24
C ASN A 68 14.79 -23.49 2.92
N PRO A 69 14.30 -22.94 1.79
CA PRO A 69 14.89 -23.18 0.50
C PRO A 69 15.98 -22.14 0.38
N GLN A 70 17.16 -22.50 0.92
CA GLN A 70 18.30 -21.62 1.16
C GLN A 70 18.37 -20.58 0.05
N GLY A 71 18.32 -19.30 0.46
CA GLY A 71 18.01 -18.16 -0.42
C GLY A 71 19.04 -17.86 -1.51
N GLU A 72 19.84 -18.85 -1.88
CA GLU A 72 20.92 -18.90 -2.86
C GLU A 72 20.49 -18.38 -4.22
N ARG A 73 19.31 -18.73 -4.76
CA ARG A 73 18.84 -18.08 -6.02
C ARG A 73 18.50 -16.61 -5.83
N THR A 74 17.94 -16.23 -4.67
CA THR A 74 17.67 -14.82 -4.34
C THR A 74 18.98 -14.04 -4.14
N ILE A 75 20.00 -14.68 -3.55
CA ILE A 75 21.34 -14.16 -3.35
C ILE A 75 22.09 -14.04 -4.68
N ASP A 76 22.01 -15.03 -5.56
CA ASP A 76 22.64 -15.03 -6.89
C ASP A 76 21.98 -14.01 -7.82
N TRP A 77 20.66 -13.86 -7.74
CA TRP A 77 19.95 -12.76 -8.39
C TRP A 77 20.46 -11.39 -7.88
N LEU A 78 20.57 -11.18 -6.56
CA LEU A 78 21.15 -9.95 -5.99
C LEU A 78 22.62 -9.75 -6.40
N ASN A 79 23.43 -10.81 -6.41
CA ASN A 79 24.83 -10.79 -6.85
C ASN A 79 24.93 -10.36 -8.32
N SER A 80 24.02 -10.83 -9.19
CA SER A 80 23.96 -10.40 -10.60
C SER A 80 23.68 -8.91 -10.77
N LEU A 81 22.97 -8.30 -9.81
CA LEU A 81 22.73 -6.86 -9.73
C LEU A 81 23.87 -6.08 -9.03
N ASN A 82 24.97 -6.75 -8.65
CA ASN A 82 26.06 -6.22 -7.84
C ASN A 82 25.60 -5.73 -6.44
N ILE A 83 24.68 -6.48 -5.83
CA ILE A 83 24.14 -6.25 -4.48
C ILE A 83 24.54 -7.42 -3.58
N GLN A 84 25.25 -7.14 -2.49
CA GLN A 84 25.69 -8.14 -1.53
C GLN A 84 24.69 -8.25 -0.36
N VAL A 85 24.29 -9.46 0.01
CA VAL A 85 23.61 -9.72 1.30
C VAL A 85 24.65 -9.75 2.42
N LEU A 86 24.49 -8.92 3.45
CA LEU A 86 25.37 -8.88 4.63
C LEU A 86 24.84 -9.77 5.78
N LYS A 87 23.54 -9.70 6.02
CA LYS A 87 22.80 -10.56 6.97
C LYS A 87 21.40 -10.86 6.41
N SER A 88 20.82 -11.98 6.82
CA SER A 88 19.41 -12.32 6.61
C SER A 88 18.92 -13.15 7.80
N ARG A 89 17.72 -12.87 8.29
CA ARG A 89 17.15 -13.55 9.46
C ARG A 89 16.93 -15.03 9.16
N GLN A 90 17.33 -15.88 10.10
CA GLN A 90 17.05 -17.32 10.07
C GLN A 90 15.86 -17.67 10.99
N PRO A 91 15.09 -18.73 10.70
CA PRO A 91 14.05 -19.23 11.60
C PRO A 91 14.64 -19.78 12.90
N GLU A 92 14.00 -19.47 14.03
CA GLU A 92 14.37 -19.99 15.36
C GLU A 92 13.24 -20.84 15.97
N PRO A 93 13.51 -21.86 16.81
CA PRO A 93 12.45 -22.63 17.49
C PRO A 93 11.51 -21.77 18.35
N SER A 94 12.00 -20.63 18.84
CA SER A 94 11.23 -19.60 19.56
C SER A 94 10.11 -18.98 18.72
N ASP A 95 10.25 -18.94 17.39
CA ASP A 95 9.35 -18.22 16.48
C ASP A 95 7.91 -18.70 16.56
N GLU A 96 7.68 -19.99 16.80
CA GLU A 96 6.35 -20.58 16.90
C GLU A 96 5.46 -19.85 17.93
N VAL A 97 6.02 -19.30 19.02
CA VAL A 97 5.28 -18.50 20.00
C VAL A 97 4.92 -17.12 19.44
N TRP A 98 5.90 -16.41 18.87
CA TRP A 98 5.73 -15.07 18.28
C TRP A 98 4.75 -15.09 17.10
N ASP A 99 4.85 -16.10 16.23
CA ASP A 99 4.03 -16.24 15.03
C ASP A 99 2.58 -16.58 15.37
N ARG A 100 2.33 -17.37 16.42
CA ARG A 100 0.97 -17.57 16.94
C ARG A 100 0.38 -16.27 17.48
N VAL A 101 1.17 -15.42 18.14
CA VAL A 101 0.69 -14.09 18.58
C VAL A 101 0.42 -13.18 17.38
N ALA A 102 1.29 -13.18 16.37
CA ALA A 102 1.11 -12.43 15.14
C ALA A 102 -0.17 -12.86 14.39
N TRP A 103 -0.40 -14.16 14.26
CA TRP A 103 -1.61 -14.74 13.67
C TRP A 103 -2.88 -14.32 14.42
N GLN A 104 -2.90 -14.44 15.75
CA GLN A 104 -4.06 -14.00 16.55
C GLN A 104 -4.34 -12.50 16.43
N LEU A 105 -3.31 -11.68 16.28
CA LEU A 105 -3.48 -10.24 16.13
C LEU A 105 -4.02 -9.92 14.73
N GLY A 106 -3.38 -10.42 13.68
CA GLY A 106 -3.74 -10.14 12.29
C GLY A 106 -5.09 -10.72 11.84
N GLU A 107 -5.50 -11.91 12.27
CA GLU A 107 -6.82 -12.45 11.86
C GLU A 107 -7.99 -11.67 12.47
N ASN A 108 -7.79 -11.05 13.64
CA ASN A 108 -8.88 -10.44 14.40
C ASN A 108 -9.00 -8.91 14.22
N THR A 109 -8.06 -8.22 13.55
CA THR A 109 -8.16 -6.76 13.30
C THR A 109 -9.35 -6.35 12.43
N LYS A 110 -9.98 -7.29 11.69
CA LYS A 110 -11.27 -7.03 11.02
C LYS A 110 -12.43 -6.75 12.00
N ASN A 111 -12.30 -7.09 13.28
CA ASN A 111 -13.28 -6.76 14.30
C ASN A 111 -12.98 -5.36 14.90
N PRO A 112 -13.84 -4.34 14.75
CA PRO A 112 -13.54 -2.98 15.22
C PRO A 112 -13.33 -2.84 16.73
N THR A 113 -13.84 -3.77 17.54
CA THR A 113 -13.60 -3.77 18.99
C THR A 113 -12.21 -4.33 19.33
N PHE A 114 -11.76 -5.36 18.59
CA PHE A 114 -10.42 -5.91 18.69
C PHE A 114 -9.35 -4.95 18.12
N ASP A 115 -9.64 -4.30 16.98
CA ASP A 115 -8.77 -3.26 16.42
C ASP A 115 -8.57 -2.11 17.43
N SER A 116 -9.64 -1.69 18.12
CA SER A 116 -9.57 -0.73 19.22
C SER A 116 -8.75 -1.24 20.42
N LEU A 117 -8.89 -2.52 20.80
CA LEU A 117 -8.09 -3.17 21.85
C LEU A 117 -6.59 -3.09 21.53
N TYR A 118 -6.21 -3.48 20.31
CA TYR A 118 -4.82 -3.45 19.86
C TYR A 118 -4.28 -2.01 19.72
N ARG A 119 -5.05 -1.07 19.18
CA ARG A 119 -4.67 0.36 19.16
C ARG A 119 -4.43 0.89 20.56
N GLN A 120 -5.26 0.55 21.55
CA GLN A 120 -4.99 0.90 22.95
C GLN A 120 -3.70 0.25 23.46
N LEU A 121 -3.48 -1.06 23.24
CA LEU A 121 -2.24 -1.74 23.63
C LEU A 121 -0.99 -1.05 23.03
N LYS A 122 -1.01 -0.71 21.73
CA LYS A 122 0.09 -0.03 21.04
C LYS A 122 0.34 1.39 21.59
N ILE A 123 -0.70 2.17 21.84
CA ILE A 123 -0.58 3.49 22.51
C ILE A 123 0.03 3.32 23.90
N GLY A 124 -0.42 2.30 24.65
CA GLY A 124 0.09 1.97 25.98
C GLY A 124 1.58 1.65 25.98
N ILE A 125 2.04 0.81 25.05
CA ILE A 125 3.47 0.51 24.89
C ILE A 125 4.26 1.78 24.57
N THR A 126 3.81 2.55 23.56
CA THR A 126 4.51 3.77 23.09
C THR A 126 4.63 4.83 24.20
N GLN A 127 3.58 5.03 25.00
CA GLN A 127 3.56 6.00 26.11
C GLN A 127 4.08 5.42 27.43
N ASN A 128 4.37 4.11 27.48
CA ASN A 128 4.62 3.33 28.69
C ASN A 128 3.55 3.48 29.80
N THR A 129 2.27 3.52 29.41
CA THR A 129 1.13 3.71 30.33
C THR A 129 0.15 2.53 30.30
N THR A 130 -0.47 2.22 31.45
CA THR A 130 -1.68 1.39 31.50
C THR A 130 -2.79 2.02 30.65
N ARG A 131 -3.50 1.19 29.88
CA ARG A 131 -4.61 1.61 29.00
C ARG A 131 -5.90 0.88 29.34
N TYR A 132 -7.00 1.42 28.84
CA TYR A 132 -8.36 1.00 29.14
C TYR A 132 -9.16 0.92 27.83
N LEU A 133 -9.85 -0.20 27.59
CA LEU A 133 -10.86 -0.34 26.55
C LEU A 133 -12.23 -0.45 27.22
N ASN A 134 -13.11 0.51 26.94
CA ASN A 134 -14.51 0.44 27.36
C ASN A 134 -15.31 -0.40 26.34
N CYS A 135 -15.86 -1.53 26.79
CA CYS A 135 -16.67 -2.45 26.00
C CYS A 135 -18.18 -2.32 26.28
N SER A 136 -18.61 -1.21 26.88
CA SER A 136 -20.03 -0.84 27.00
C SER A 136 -20.67 -0.71 25.61
N GLY A 137 -21.87 -1.25 25.43
CA GLY A 137 -22.56 -1.30 24.13
C GLY A 137 -21.95 -2.26 23.09
N LYS A 138 -20.83 -2.93 23.38
CA LYS A 138 -20.25 -3.97 22.50
C LYS A 138 -20.95 -5.32 22.68
N SER A 139 -20.92 -6.19 21.67
CA SER A 139 -21.53 -7.51 21.80
C SER A 139 -20.78 -8.38 22.81
N GLN A 140 -21.44 -9.41 23.35
CA GLN A 140 -20.80 -10.36 24.24
C GLN A 140 -19.70 -11.17 23.52
N LYS A 141 -19.84 -11.39 22.20
CA LYS A 141 -18.84 -12.07 21.37
C LYS A 141 -17.57 -11.24 21.21
N ASP A 142 -17.70 -9.94 20.95
CA ASP A 142 -16.54 -9.02 20.82
C ASP A 142 -15.79 -8.89 22.14
N LEU A 143 -16.54 -8.78 23.25
CA LEU A 143 -15.98 -8.73 24.60
C LEU A 143 -15.23 -10.01 24.94
N ALA A 144 -15.81 -11.18 24.65
CA ALA A 144 -15.16 -12.48 24.88
C ALA A 144 -13.87 -12.61 24.06
N LEU A 145 -13.91 -12.30 22.75
CA LEU A 145 -12.74 -12.28 21.88
C LEU A 145 -11.60 -11.40 22.43
N CYS A 146 -11.93 -10.18 22.89
CA CYS A 146 -10.96 -9.28 23.49
C CYS A 146 -10.37 -9.80 24.81
N LEU A 147 -11.20 -10.42 25.66
CA LEU A 147 -10.79 -11.00 26.95
C LEU A 147 -9.94 -12.26 26.78
N ASP A 148 -10.26 -13.10 25.79
CA ASP A 148 -9.52 -14.31 25.47
C ASP A 148 -8.15 -13.97 24.86
N PHE A 149 -8.05 -12.90 24.06
CA PHE A 149 -6.77 -12.43 23.53
C PHE A 149 -5.85 -11.81 24.60
N VAL A 150 -6.33 -10.93 25.49
CA VAL A 150 -5.46 -10.38 26.57
C VAL A 150 -5.01 -11.46 27.57
N ARG A 151 -5.82 -12.51 27.76
CA ARG A 151 -5.42 -13.71 28.51
C ARG A 151 -4.34 -14.47 27.77
N PHE A 152 -4.58 -14.82 26.50
CA PHE A 152 -3.61 -15.51 25.63
C PHE A 152 -2.23 -14.81 25.57
N LEU A 153 -2.20 -13.47 25.54
CA LEU A 153 -0.98 -12.67 25.66
C LEU A 153 -0.34 -12.79 27.05
N LYS A 154 -1.12 -12.68 28.12
CA LYS A 154 -0.61 -12.77 29.50
C LYS A 154 -0.04 -14.15 29.82
N ASP A 155 -0.71 -15.21 29.39
CA ASP A 155 -0.29 -16.61 29.57
C ASP A 155 1.06 -16.90 28.89
N ARG A 156 1.38 -16.17 27.81
CA ARG A 156 2.66 -16.25 27.07
C ARG A 156 3.68 -15.19 27.50
N SER A 157 3.41 -14.45 28.57
CA SER A 157 4.24 -13.32 29.06
C SER A 157 4.41 -12.14 28.10
N PHE A 158 3.57 -12.01 27.07
CA PHE A 158 3.53 -10.84 26.17
C PHE A 158 2.90 -9.60 26.82
N LEU A 159 2.36 -9.73 28.03
CA LEU A 159 1.71 -8.66 28.76
C LEU A 159 2.07 -8.72 30.25
N ASN A 160 2.34 -7.57 30.88
CA ASN A 160 2.64 -7.53 32.32
C ASN A 160 1.40 -7.91 33.14
N SER A 161 0.26 -7.23 32.92
CA SER A 161 -1.02 -7.60 33.55
C SER A 161 -2.23 -7.10 32.77
N TYR A 162 -3.37 -7.77 32.96
CA TYR A 162 -4.70 -7.28 32.58
C TYR A 162 -5.70 -7.47 33.73
N SER A 163 -6.82 -6.75 33.69
CA SER A 163 -7.96 -6.96 34.60
C SER A 163 -9.25 -6.50 33.93
N TYR A 164 -10.37 -7.19 34.18
CA TYR A 164 -11.68 -6.84 33.63
C TYR A 164 -12.63 -6.34 34.71
N ASP A 165 -13.06 -5.08 34.59
CA ASP A 165 -14.16 -4.52 35.38
C ASP A 165 -15.49 -4.92 34.72
N LYS A 166 -16.26 -5.78 35.40
CA LYS A 166 -17.57 -6.24 34.95
C LYS A 166 -18.64 -5.14 34.98
N ASN A 167 -18.56 -4.23 35.95
CA ASN A 167 -19.58 -3.21 36.21
C ASN A 167 -19.47 -2.11 35.15
N ASN A 168 -18.26 -1.62 34.90
CA ASN A 168 -17.97 -0.63 33.86
C ASN A 168 -17.65 -1.25 32.50
N ARG A 169 -17.85 -2.57 32.34
CA ARG A 169 -17.50 -3.39 31.15
C ARG A 169 -16.17 -2.99 30.51
N THR A 170 -15.13 -2.80 31.30
CA THR A 170 -13.86 -2.17 30.87
C THR A 170 -12.67 -3.11 31.06
N ILE A 171 -11.88 -3.31 30.01
CA ILE A 171 -10.63 -4.08 30.04
C ILE A 171 -9.47 -3.12 30.31
N ARG A 172 -8.77 -3.32 31.43
CA ARG A 172 -7.54 -2.60 31.79
C ARG A 172 -6.32 -3.45 31.39
N ILE A 173 -5.33 -2.83 30.76
CA ILE A 173 -4.20 -3.49 30.09
C ILE A 173 -2.90 -2.76 30.49
N THR A 174 -1.91 -3.49 31.01
CA THR A 174 -0.60 -2.93 31.40
C THR A 174 0.50 -3.45 30.47
N PRO A 175 1.16 -2.57 29.70
CA PRO A 175 2.18 -2.95 28.72
C PRO A 175 3.30 -3.85 29.26
N PRO A 176 3.94 -4.66 28.40
CA PRO A 176 5.20 -5.32 28.74
C PRO A 176 6.36 -4.33 28.87
N GLU A 177 7.32 -4.66 29.72
CA GLU A 177 8.56 -3.90 29.93
C GLU A 177 9.69 -4.36 28.99
N ASN A 178 9.70 -5.64 28.60
CA ASN A 178 10.71 -6.22 27.72
C ASN A 178 10.72 -5.56 26.32
N GLY A 179 11.88 -5.03 25.92
CA GLY A 179 12.05 -4.32 24.65
C GLY A 179 11.67 -5.13 23.40
N THR A 180 12.05 -6.41 23.33
CA THR A 180 11.73 -7.29 22.19
C THR A 180 10.23 -7.49 22.05
N ILE A 181 9.52 -7.75 23.16
CA ILE A 181 8.06 -7.90 23.17
C ILE A 181 7.38 -6.59 22.76
N ARG A 182 7.88 -5.45 23.26
CA ARG A 182 7.38 -4.11 22.89
C ARG A 182 7.55 -3.85 21.39
N ASN A 183 8.75 -4.06 20.85
CA ASN A 183 9.05 -3.86 19.43
C ASN A 183 8.14 -4.72 18.55
N PHE A 184 8.05 -6.03 18.83
CA PHE A 184 7.14 -6.94 18.14
C PHE A 184 5.68 -6.46 18.19
N LEU A 185 5.12 -6.17 19.38
CA LEU A 185 3.73 -5.71 19.52
C LEU A 185 3.50 -4.34 18.86
N THR A 186 4.52 -3.50 18.71
CA THR A 186 4.40 -2.24 17.97
C THR A 186 4.61 -2.37 16.47
N GLY A 187 5.30 -3.41 15.97
CA GLY A 187 5.72 -3.54 14.57
C GLY A 187 5.83 -4.99 14.10
N GLY A 188 6.82 -5.73 14.60
CA GLY A 188 7.21 -7.07 14.09
C GLY A 188 6.16 -8.18 14.12
N TRP A 189 5.00 -7.97 14.74
CA TRP A 189 3.85 -8.86 14.53
C TRP A 189 3.31 -8.78 13.10
N LEU A 190 3.32 -7.59 12.48
CA LEU A 190 2.80 -7.37 11.13
C LEU A 190 3.67 -8.12 10.12
N GLU A 191 4.99 -7.92 10.20
CA GLU A 191 5.99 -8.64 9.40
C GLU A 191 5.75 -10.15 9.45
N ARG A 192 5.71 -10.73 10.67
CA ARG A 192 5.49 -12.17 10.86
C ARG A 192 4.14 -12.67 10.36
N TYR A 193 3.06 -11.92 10.58
CA TYR A 193 1.73 -12.28 10.10
C TYR A 193 1.65 -12.26 8.57
N ILE A 194 2.24 -11.25 7.92
CA ILE A 194 2.30 -11.13 6.46
C ILE A 194 3.16 -12.23 5.85
N HIS A 195 4.34 -12.50 6.41
CA HIS A 195 5.19 -13.62 6.02
C HIS A 195 4.43 -14.95 6.07
N HIS A 196 3.66 -15.18 7.14
CA HIS A 196 2.83 -16.39 7.27
C HIS A 196 1.70 -16.47 6.25
N LYS A 197 1.00 -15.36 5.96
CA LYS A 197 -0.04 -15.34 4.91
C LYS A 197 0.54 -15.63 3.53
N ILE A 198 1.70 -15.04 3.20
CA ILE A 198 2.37 -15.24 1.91
C ILE A 198 2.86 -16.69 1.78
N ILE A 199 3.62 -17.21 2.76
CA ILE A 199 4.14 -18.58 2.74
C ILE A 199 3.02 -19.61 2.69
N GLN A 200 1.99 -19.48 3.55
CA GLN A 200 0.85 -20.39 3.52
C GLN A 200 0.19 -20.43 2.14
N TYR A 201 -0.04 -19.26 1.53
CA TYR A 201 -0.63 -19.18 0.20
C TYR A 201 0.27 -19.83 -0.86
N LEU A 202 1.59 -19.56 -0.86
CA LEU A 202 2.51 -20.15 -1.84
C LEU A 202 2.61 -21.68 -1.70
N GLU A 203 2.65 -22.20 -0.47
CA GLU A 203 2.64 -23.65 -0.21
C GLU A 203 1.30 -24.31 -0.59
N GLU A 204 0.16 -23.69 -0.26
CA GLU A 204 -1.18 -24.17 -0.66
C GLU A 204 -1.32 -24.26 -2.18
N LYS A 205 -0.82 -23.25 -2.90
CA LYS A 205 -0.82 -23.21 -4.38
C LYS A 205 0.29 -24.06 -5.03
N GLN A 206 1.19 -24.66 -4.25
CA GLN A 206 2.40 -25.34 -4.73
C GLN A 206 3.30 -24.47 -5.65
N ILE A 207 3.33 -23.16 -5.41
CA ILE A 207 4.15 -22.19 -6.17
C ILE A 207 5.58 -22.24 -5.64
N GLU A 208 6.57 -22.27 -6.54
CA GLU A 208 7.96 -22.29 -6.14
C GLU A 208 8.41 -20.90 -5.65
N TYR A 209 9.05 -20.85 -4.48
CA TYR A 209 9.57 -19.61 -3.92
C TYR A 209 10.87 -19.79 -3.14
N GLN A 210 11.63 -18.70 -3.05
CA GLN A 210 12.63 -18.45 -2.01
C GLN A 210 12.29 -17.14 -1.27
N CYS A 211 12.79 -16.99 -0.04
CA CYS A 211 12.57 -15.81 0.78
C CYS A 211 13.84 -15.44 1.56
N LEU A 212 14.16 -14.15 1.59
CA LEU A 212 15.07 -13.54 2.56
C LEU A 212 14.24 -12.65 3.49
N ALA A 213 14.23 -12.98 4.79
CA ALA A 213 13.54 -12.21 5.82
C ALA A 213 14.52 -11.26 6.53
N ASN A 214 14.11 -10.01 6.75
CA ASN A 214 14.94 -8.92 7.27
C ASN A 214 16.37 -8.86 6.65
N PRO A 215 16.57 -8.93 5.32
CA PRO A 215 17.90 -8.91 4.72
C PRO A 215 18.50 -7.50 4.75
N GLU A 216 19.77 -7.42 5.15
CA GLU A 216 20.60 -6.23 5.00
C GLU A 216 21.39 -6.33 3.70
N LEU A 217 21.13 -5.41 2.79
CA LEU A 217 21.70 -5.34 1.46
C LEU A 217 22.73 -4.22 1.38
N LYS A 218 23.88 -4.51 0.80
CA LYS A 218 24.94 -3.55 0.49
C LYS A 218 25.08 -3.40 -1.01
N PHE A 219 24.97 -2.16 -1.49
CA PHE A 219 25.07 -1.82 -2.90
C PHE A 219 26.51 -1.49 -3.31
N SER A 220 26.79 -1.56 -4.60
CA SER A 220 28.08 -1.21 -5.20
C SER A 220 28.58 0.21 -4.85
N ASN A 221 27.68 1.15 -4.57
CA ASN A 221 28.02 2.52 -4.13
C ASN A 221 28.26 2.67 -2.62
N GLY A 222 28.25 1.57 -1.85
CA GLY A 222 28.48 1.55 -0.41
C GLY A 222 27.25 1.78 0.47
N ASP A 223 26.09 2.15 -0.11
CA ASP A 223 24.82 2.24 0.63
C ASP A 223 24.47 0.88 1.27
N ILE A 224 23.94 0.93 2.50
CA ILE A 224 23.36 -0.21 3.20
C ILE A 224 21.85 0.06 3.39
N PHE A 225 21.03 -0.97 3.16
CA PHE A 225 19.57 -0.89 3.28
C PHE A 225 19.01 -2.21 3.81
N GLU A 226 18.05 -2.15 4.73
CA GLU A 226 17.33 -3.31 5.25
C GLU A 226 15.92 -3.34 4.64
N LEU A 227 15.49 -4.52 4.16
CA LEU A 227 14.14 -4.78 3.68
C LEU A 227 13.38 -5.57 4.75
N ASP A 228 12.05 -5.52 4.81
CA ASP A 228 11.31 -6.46 5.66
C ASP A 228 11.32 -7.89 5.05
N PHE A 229 10.95 -8.04 3.77
CA PHE A 229 11.11 -9.30 3.01
C PHE A 229 11.47 -9.08 1.54
N LEU A 230 12.30 -9.98 1.01
CA LEU A 230 12.52 -10.15 -0.42
C LEU A 230 12.24 -11.61 -0.79
N PHE A 231 11.19 -11.82 -1.57
CA PHE A 231 10.86 -13.12 -2.16
C PHE A 231 11.40 -13.21 -3.59
N LEU A 232 11.70 -14.43 -4.03
CA LEU A 232 11.90 -14.79 -5.43
C LEU A 232 10.89 -15.91 -5.75
N ILE A 233 9.83 -15.60 -6.49
CA ILE A 233 8.67 -16.48 -6.73
C ILE A 233 8.62 -16.80 -8.22
N ASN A 234 8.81 -18.07 -8.61
CA ASN A 234 9.02 -18.48 -10.00
C ASN A 234 10.01 -17.55 -10.75
N ASP A 235 11.20 -17.36 -10.15
CA ASP A 235 12.28 -16.47 -10.58
C ASP A 235 11.93 -14.97 -10.71
N CYS A 236 10.76 -14.55 -10.21
CA CYS A 236 10.31 -13.15 -10.18
C CYS A 236 10.56 -12.52 -8.79
N PRO A 237 11.36 -11.43 -8.70
CA PRO A 237 11.67 -10.79 -7.43
C PRO A 237 10.51 -9.94 -6.92
N VAL A 238 10.05 -10.18 -5.70
CA VAL A 238 8.97 -9.43 -5.03
C VAL A 238 9.44 -8.91 -3.67
N TRP A 239 9.48 -7.58 -3.51
CA TRP A 239 9.77 -6.92 -2.24
C TRP A 239 8.46 -6.66 -1.48
N ILE A 240 8.40 -7.09 -0.22
CA ILE A 240 7.35 -6.75 0.73
C ILE A 240 7.93 -5.88 1.84
N GLU A 241 7.32 -4.72 2.08
CA GLU A 241 7.65 -3.79 3.16
C GLU A 241 6.42 -3.61 4.07
N CYS A 242 6.55 -3.92 5.36
CA CYS A 242 5.50 -3.87 6.37
C CYS A 242 5.66 -2.63 7.25
N LYS A 243 4.63 -1.78 7.38
CA LYS A 243 4.66 -0.62 8.29
C LYS A 243 3.39 -0.50 9.13
N SER A 244 3.58 -0.48 10.44
CA SER A 244 2.50 -0.57 11.43
C SER A 244 2.06 0.79 12.02
N GLY A 245 2.76 1.87 11.68
CA GLY A 245 2.64 3.19 12.31
C GLY A 245 2.53 4.32 11.28
N GLN A 246 2.02 5.48 11.70
CA GLN A 246 1.49 6.52 10.81
C GLN A 246 2.54 7.33 10.03
N ASN A 247 3.83 7.27 10.41
CA ASN A 247 4.89 8.11 9.81
C ASN A 247 5.44 7.56 8.47
N PHE A 248 4.82 6.51 7.91
CA PHE A 248 5.23 5.86 6.66
C PHE A 248 5.15 6.79 5.43
N THR A 249 4.27 7.81 5.47
CA THR A 249 4.10 8.83 4.41
C THR A 249 5.20 9.89 4.39
N ASN A 250 6.23 9.80 5.23
CA ASN A 250 7.36 10.72 5.19
C ASN A 250 8.09 10.61 3.83
N ASN A 251 8.04 11.68 3.03
CA ASN A 251 8.66 11.75 1.71
C ASN A 251 10.13 11.32 1.68
N ASN A 252 10.90 11.49 2.75
CA ASN A 252 12.31 11.05 2.79
C ASN A 252 12.43 9.52 2.85
N ILE A 253 11.50 8.82 3.51
CA ILE A 253 11.43 7.36 3.58
C ILE A 253 11.01 6.82 2.20
N LEU A 254 9.93 7.34 1.63
CA LEU A 254 9.42 6.86 0.34
C LEU A 254 10.40 7.19 -0.82
N ASN A 255 11.08 8.34 -0.81
CA ASN A 255 12.19 8.62 -1.73
C ASN A 255 13.41 7.70 -1.50
N ASN A 256 13.65 7.21 -0.28
CA ASN A 256 14.68 6.21 -0.04
C ASN A 256 14.27 4.84 -0.61
N TYR A 257 13.01 4.47 -0.44
CA TYR A 257 12.46 3.23 -1.00
C TYR A 257 12.47 3.24 -2.52
N SER A 258 11.95 4.28 -3.19
CA SER A 258 11.97 4.37 -4.67
C SER A 258 13.38 4.47 -5.27
N ARG A 259 14.39 4.87 -4.50
CA ARG A 259 15.81 4.76 -4.93
C ARG A 259 16.30 3.32 -4.88
N HIS A 260 16.02 2.59 -3.79
CA HIS A 260 16.45 1.19 -3.65
C HIS A 260 15.67 0.24 -4.56
N GLN A 261 14.38 0.48 -4.79
CA GLN A 261 13.56 -0.24 -5.76
C GLN A 261 14.21 -0.26 -7.16
N LYS A 262 14.70 0.90 -7.63
CA LYS A 262 15.37 1.01 -8.93
C LYS A 262 16.70 0.24 -8.98
N LYS A 263 17.44 0.14 -7.86
CA LYS A 263 18.64 -0.70 -7.77
C LYS A 263 18.29 -2.19 -7.77
N LEU A 264 17.22 -2.57 -7.09
CA LEU A 264 16.64 -3.93 -7.07
C LEU A 264 15.92 -4.31 -8.38
N GLN A 265 15.71 -3.37 -9.30
CA GLN A 265 14.97 -3.56 -10.55
C GLN A 265 13.53 -4.10 -10.38
N THR A 266 12.94 -4.00 -9.19
CA THR A 266 11.56 -4.45 -8.94
C THR A 266 10.54 -3.44 -9.48
N GLY A 267 9.55 -3.91 -10.23
CA GLY A 267 8.45 -3.08 -10.69
C GLY A 267 7.46 -2.72 -9.57
N LYS A 268 6.44 -1.92 -9.88
CA LYS A 268 5.45 -1.44 -8.90
C LYS A 268 4.54 -2.56 -8.41
N GLU A 269 4.11 -3.39 -9.36
CA GLU A 269 3.39 -4.63 -9.17
C GLU A 269 4.13 -5.59 -8.25
N ASN A 270 5.47 -5.59 -8.28
CA ASN A 270 6.34 -6.47 -7.48
C ASN A 270 6.95 -5.80 -6.24
N SER A 271 6.46 -4.63 -5.85
CA SER A 271 6.96 -3.89 -4.68
C SER A 271 5.78 -3.44 -3.82
N ILE A 272 5.48 -4.22 -2.78
CA ILE A 272 4.24 -4.12 -2.00
C ILE A 272 4.53 -3.49 -0.63
N LEU A 273 3.92 -2.35 -0.35
CA LEU A 273 3.92 -1.71 0.97
C LEU A 273 2.64 -2.08 1.71
N VAL A 274 2.77 -3.00 2.66
CA VAL A 274 1.69 -3.40 3.57
C VAL A 274 1.64 -2.45 4.75
N ILE A 275 0.61 -1.60 4.78
CA ILE A 275 0.42 -0.59 5.81
C ILE A 275 -0.73 -1.03 6.71
N TYR A 276 -0.49 -1.16 8.03
CA TYR A 276 -1.54 -1.57 8.96
C TYR A 276 -2.70 -0.55 8.98
N ASN A 277 -3.88 -1.01 8.59
CA ASN A 277 -5.14 -0.29 8.62
C ASN A 277 -5.05 1.09 7.92
N ILE A 278 -4.47 1.07 6.71
CA ILE A 278 -4.60 2.10 5.67
C ILE A 278 -5.98 1.99 5.02
N ALA A 279 -6.49 3.11 4.48
CA ALA A 279 -7.75 3.13 3.73
C ALA A 279 -7.52 2.94 2.22
N ASP A 280 -8.56 2.49 1.50
CA ASP A 280 -8.49 2.18 0.06
C ASP A 280 -8.15 3.43 -0.78
N ASP A 281 -8.73 4.58 -0.44
CA ASP A 281 -8.48 5.87 -1.08
C ASP A 281 -7.03 6.30 -0.89
N GLN A 282 -6.51 6.29 0.34
CA GLN A 282 -5.12 6.60 0.64
C GLN A 282 -4.14 5.63 -0.04
N SER A 283 -4.51 4.35 -0.17
CA SER A 283 -3.72 3.34 -0.88
C SER A 283 -3.63 3.63 -2.38
N VAL A 284 -4.75 4.04 -2.99
CA VAL A 284 -4.82 4.45 -4.39
C VAL A 284 -4.07 5.76 -4.64
N GLU A 285 -4.20 6.76 -3.77
CA GLU A 285 -3.48 8.04 -3.89
C GLU A 285 -1.96 7.86 -3.76
N LEU A 286 -1.49 7.16 -2.72
CA LEU A 286 -0.06 6.88 -2.57
C LEU A 286 0.48 6.02 -3.70
N GLY A 287 -0.31 5.07 -4.21
CA GLY A 287 0.02 4.30 -5.40
C GLY A 287 0.05 5.12 -6.70
N GLN A 288 -0.60 6.28 -6.79
CA GLN A 288 -0.46 7.18 -7.94
C GLN A 288 0.82 8.02 -7.88
N LEU A 289 1.24 8.41 -6.67
CA LEU A 289 2.42 9.25 -6.43
C LEU A 289 3.73 8.47 -6.40
N TRP A 290 3.71 7.25 -5.88
CA TRP A 290 4.90 6.42 -5.66
C TRP A 290 4.81 5.12 -6.46
N ASN A 291 5.97 4.62 -6.88
CA ASN A 291 6.08 3.42 -7.71
C ASN A 291 5.89 2.11 -6.91
N PHE A 292 5.00 2.10 -5.92
CA PHE A 292 4.72 0.97 -5.03
C PHE A 292 3.24 0.61 -5.03
N THR A 293 2.92 -0.64 -4.71
CA THR A 293 1.56 -1.12 -4.46
C THR A 293 1.28 -1.03 -2.96
N PHE A 294 0.43 -0.10 -2.54
CA PHE A 294 0.03 0.05 -1.15
C PHE A 294 -1.22 -0.79 -0.87
N VAL A 295 -1.23 -1.53 0.24
CA VAL A 295 -2.36 -2.36 0.68
C VAL A 295 -2.44 -2.41 2.21
N ASP A 296 -3.60 -2.79 2.74
CA ASP A 296 -3.74 -3.16 4.13
C ASP A 296 -3.23 -4.60 4.41
N GLN A 297 -3.20 -4.99 5.69
CA GLN A 297 -2.79 -6.32 6.14
C GLN A 297 -3.71 -7.48 5.71
N HIS A 298 -4.87 -7.20 5.11
CA HIS A 298 -5.83 -8.20 4.66
C HIS A 298 -5.82 -8.39 3.13
N ASN A 299 -5.44 -7.38 2.36
CA ASN A 299 -5.35 -7.43 0.89
C ASN A 299 -3.97 -7.78 0.32
N VAL A 300 -2.97 -8.08 1.15
CA VAL A 300 -1.61 -8.47 0.69
C VAL A 300 -1.62 -9.63 -0.32
N LEU A 301 -2.52 -10.60 -0.16
CA LEU A 301 -2.61 -11.74 -1.08
C LEU A 301 -3.25 -11.36 -2.44
N ASP A 302 -4.05 -10.30 -2.50
CA ASP A 302 -4.62 -9.80 -3.74
C ASP A 302 -3.59 -8.98 -4.53
N ALA A 303 -2.72 -8.25 -3.83
CA ALA A 303 -1.52 -7.67 -4.43
C ALA A 303 -0.55 -8.75 -4.93
N LEU A 304 -0.26 -9.78 -4.12
CA LEU A 304 0.63 -10.87 -4.52
C LEU A 304 0.10 -11.65 -5.74
N ARG A 305 -1.21 -11.92 -5.81
CA ARG A 305 -1.86 -12.48 -7.01
C ARG A 305 -1.75 -11.58 -8.23
N SER A 306 -1.69 -10.27 -8.03
CA SER A 306 -1.51 -9.29 -9.11
C SER A 306 -0.08 -9.29 -9.68
N CYS A 307 0.92 -9.75 -8.92
CA CYS A 307 2.26 -10.08 -9.43
C CYS A 307 2.24 -11.30 -10.37
N PHE A 308 1.32 -12.26 -10.12
CA PHE A 308 1.29 -13.58 -10.76
C PHE A 308 -0.09 -13.97 -11.33
N PRO A 309 -0.66 -13.24 -12.32
CA PRO A 309 -1.99 -13.53 -12.83
C PRO A 309 -2.15 -14.97 -13.36
N ASP A 310 -1.12 -15.47 -14.07
CA ASP A 310 -1.12 -16.76 -14.76
C ASP A 310 -1.06 -17.98 -13.80
N LEU A 311 -0.79 -17.80 -12.51
CA LEU A 311 -0.70 -18.88 -11.51
C LEU A 311 -2.02 -19.15 -10.76
N THR A 312 -3.10 -18.43 -11.09
CA THR A 312 -4.31 -18.40 -10.24
C THR A 312 -5.37 -19.45 -10.59
N SER A 313 -5.13 -20.31 -11.60
CA SER A 313 -6.06 -21.36 -12.04
C SER A 313 -5.97 -22.64 -11.19
N GLU A 314 -6.57 -22.64 -9.99
CA GLU A 314 -6.62 -23.84 -9.15
C GLU A 314 -7.92 -24.64 -9.32
N SER A 315 -7.79 -25.97 -9.26
CA SER A 315 -8.88 -26.92 -9.39
C SER A 315 -9.71 -27.04 -8.10
N ASN A 316 -10.94 -26.56 -8.12
CA ASN A 316 -11.94 -26.90 -7.10
C ASN A 316 -12.31 -28.38 -7.22
N GLY A 317 -11.75 -29.22 -6.34
CA GLY A 317 -12.24 -30.56 -6.08
C GLY A 317 -13.09 -30.57 -4.81
N ASP A 318 -14.39 -30.86 -4.93
CA ASP A 318 -15.20 -31.40 -3.83
C ASP A 318 -16.28 -32.34 -4.40
N ILE A 319 -16.82 -33.24 -3.57
CA ILE A 319 -17.48 -34.48 -4.02
C ILE A 319 -18.90 -34.59 -3.47
N SER A 320 -19.92 -34.64 -4.34
CA SER A 320 -21.17 -35.34 -4.05
C SER A 320 -22.02 -35.68 -5.30
N GLU A 321 -22.22 -36.98 -5.52
CA GLU A 321 -23.47 -37.63 -5.96
C GLU A 321 -24.11 -37.26 -7.33
N LYS A 322 -23.63 -37.96 -8.37
CA LYS A 322 -24.40 -38.79 -9.31
C LYS A 322 -25.81 -38.36 -9.76
N ASN A 323 -25.98 -38.31 -11.09
CA ASN A 323 -26.79 -39.31 -11.79
C ASN A 323 -26.17 -39.63 -13.17
N GLU A 324 -26.37 -40.85 -13.65
CA GLU A 324 -26.11 -41.30 -15.02
C GLU A 324 -27.38 -40.95 -15.84
N GLU A 325 -27.36 -40.31 -17.02
CA GLU A 325 -26.88 -40.72 -18.36
C GLU A 325 -26.97 -39.50 -19.32
N SER A 326 -26.42 -39.42 -20.54
CA SER A 326 -25.53 -40.29 -21.37
C SER A 326 -24.89 -39.48 -22.53
N GLU A 327 -24.01 -40.13 -23.30
CA GLU A 327 -23.48 -39.79 -24.65
C GLU A 327 -22.60 -38.53 -24.86
N MET A 328 -21.73 -38.64 -25.87
CA MET A 328 -20.68 -37.69 -26.25
C MET A 328 -21.05 -36.95 -27.55
N ASP A 329 -20.78 -35.65 -27.61
CA ASP A 329 -19.77 -35.16 -28.58
C ASP A 329 -19.16 -33.81 -28.13
N SER A 330 -17.92 -33.53 -28.50
CA SER A 330 -17.06 -32.58 -27.77
C SER A 330 -16.95 -31.18 -28.42
N VAL A 331 -17.95 -30.29 -28.20
CA VAL A 331 -17.88 -28.86 -28.59
C VAL A 331 -18.52 -27.92 -27.55
N ALA A 332 -17.70 -27.18 -26.80
CA ALA A 332 -18.09 -26.09 -25.89
C ALA A 332 -16.83 -25.24 -25.55
N ILE A 333 -16.76 -23.91 -25.36
CA ILE A 333 -17.74 -22.88 -24.92
C ILE A 333 -18.25 -23.20 -23.51
N ASP A 334 -17.90 -22.48 -22.44
CA ASP A 334 -18.16 -21.05 -22.25
C ASP A 334 -17.21 -20.42 -21.19
N THR A 335 -17.38 -19.11 -21.01
CA THR A 335 -16.85 -18.22 -19.99
C THR A 335 -17.17 -18.62 -18.53
N ARG A 336 -16.24 -18.30 -17.62
CA ARG A 336 -16.43 -17.33 -16.50
C ARG A 336 -15.16 -17.16 -15.67
N SER A 337 -14.12 -16.59 -16.26
CA SER A 337 -13.04 -15.96 -15.49
C SER A 337 -13.49 -14.58 -15.00
N ASN A 338 -13.06 -14.19 -13.80
CA ASN A 338 -12.90 -12.75 -13.53
C ASN A 338 -11.70 -12.28 -14.37
N PRO A 339 -11.83 -11.21 -15.18
CA PRO A 339 -11.12 -11.22 -16.46
C PRO A 339 -9.71 -10.60 -16.37
N PRO A 340 -8.78 -10.94 -17.28
CA PRO A 340 -7.63 -10.08 -17.54
C PRO A 340 -8.16 -8.68 -17.90
N LYS A 341 -7.59 -7.62 -17.28
CA LYS A 341 -8.02 -6.23 -17.53
C LYS A 341 -8.06 -5.98 -19.03
N THR A 342 -9.25 -5.72 -19.57
CA THR A 342 -9.44 -5.46 -21.01
C THR A 342 -8.63 -4.23 -21.43
N ILE A 343 -8.27 -4.12 -22.71
CA ILE A 343 -7.54 -2.95 -23.22
C ILE A 343 -8.27 -1.65 -22.84
N SER A 344 -9.60 -1.65 -22.96
CA SER A 344 -10.48 -0.56 -22.53
C SER A 344 -10.32 -0.18 -21.05
N ALA A 345 -10.02 -1.12 -20.16
CA ALA A 345 -9.74 -0.86 -18.75
C ALA A 345 -8.34 -0.30 -18.51
N ILE A 346 -7.31 -0.84 -19.20
CA ILE A 346 -5.92 -0.34 -19.14
C ILE A 346 -5.85 1.10 -19.63
N LEU A 347 -6.43 1.38 -20.80
CA LEU A 347 -6.46 2.72 -21.38
C LEU A 347 -7.24 3.69 -20.47
N ARG A 348 -8.43 3.29 -19.98
CA ARG A 348 -9.24 4.11 -19.06
C ARG A 348 -8.50 4.44 -17.76
N GLN A 349 -7.71 3.52 -17.21
CA GLN A 349 -6.88 3.76 -16.01
C GLN A 349 -5.81 4.86 -16.25
N CYS A 350 -5.47 5.15 -17.51
CA CYS A 350 -4.44 6.13 -17.89
C CYS A 350 -4.99 7.48 -18.38
N ASN A 351 -6.30 7.71 -18.21
CA ASN A 351 -7.06 8.79 -18.85
C ASN A 351 -6.86 8.84 -20.38
N VAL A 352 -6.90 7.65 -20.99
CA VAL A 352 -6.86 7.47 -22.44
C VAL A 352 -8.09 6.68 -22.86
N ARG A 353 -8.79 7.14 -23.89
CA ARG A 353 -9.89 6.39 -24.49
C ARG A 353 -9.85 6.58 -26.00
N PRO A 354 -9.76 5.51 -26.80
CA PRO A 354 -9.63 5.67 -28.25
C PRO A 354 -10.83 6.37 -28.89
N SER A 355 -12.05 6.02 -28.44
CA SER A 355 -13.33 6.58 -28.90
C SER A 355 -13.38 6.90 -30.41
N PRO A 356 -13.17 5.88 -31.27
CA PRO A 356 -12.94 6.06 -32.72
C PRO A 356 -14.01 6.92 -33.41
N ASP A 357 -15.29 6.65 -33.13
CA ASP A 357 -16.46 7.38 -33.65
C ASP A 357 -16.43 8.90 -33.39
N CYS A 358 -15.72 9.33 -32.35
CA CYS A 358 -15.54 10.74 -31.98
C CYS A 358 -14.18 11.29 -32.46
N ARG A 359 -13.14 10.44 -32.49
CA ARG A 359 -11.75 10.84 -32.71
C ARG A 359 -11.54 11.53 -34.06
N SER A 360 -11.96 10.91 -35.16
CA SER A 360 -11.79 11.47 -36.52
C SER A 360 -12.46 12.83 -36.68
N ILE A 361 -13.67 12.99 -36.16
CA ILE A 361 -14.44 14.25 -36.20
C ILE A 361 -13.75 15.34 -35.36
N VAL A 362 -13.26 15.00 -34.17
CA VAL A 362 -12.53 15.95 -33.30
C VAL A 362 -11.19 16.36 -33.92
N LEU A 363 -10.45 15.44 -34.54
CA LEU A 363 -9.23 15.76 -35.28
C LEU A 363 -9.53 16.67 -36.49
N GLN A 364 -10.63 16.45 -37.21
CA GLN A 364 -11.03 17.28 -38.34
C GLN A 364 -11.36 18.71 -37.91
N GLU A 365 -12.18 18.89 -36.87
CA GLU A 365 -12.51 20.22 -36.35
C GLU A 365 -11.33 20.92 -35.66
N LEU A 366 -10.35 20.16 -35.15
CA LEU A 366 -9.09 20.68 -34.61
C LEU A 366 -8.17 21.20 -35.73
N ILE A 367 -8.02 20.46 -36.83
CA ILE A 367 -7.31 20.92 -38.03
C ILE A 367 -8.00 22.19 -38.57
N GLU A 368 -9.32 22.19 -38.70
CA GLU A 368 -10.10 23.33 -39.18
C GLU A 368 -9.97 24.55 -38.26
N LEU A 369 -9.91 24.35 -36.94
CA LEU A 369 -9.69 25.41 -35.96
C LEU A 369 -8.32 26.09 -36.15
N PHE A 370 -7.24 25.30 -36.25
CA PHE A 370 -5.89 25.84 -36.48
C PHE A 370 -5.64 26.30 -37.92
N SER A 371 -6.48 25.91 -38.88
CA SER A 371 -6.46 26.42 -40.25
C SER A 371 -7.16 27.78 -40.42
N ARG A 372 -8.02 28.17 -39.46
CA ARG A 372 -8.81 29.42 -39.52
C ARG A 372 -8.57 30.40 -38.37
N SER A 373 -8.01 29.98 -37.23
CA SER A 373 -7.74 30.85 -36.08
C SER A 373 -6.31 31.41 -36.08
N PRO A 374 -6.11 32.73 -36.24
CA PRO A 374 -4.81 33.37 -36.06
C PRO A 374 -4.51 33.75 -34.60
N GLN A 375 -5.43 33.47 -33.67
CA GLN A 375 -5.25 33.77 -32.24
C GLN A 375 -4.87 32.51 -31.46
N PRO A 376 -3.93 32.60 -30.51
CA PRO A 376 -3.51 31.47 -29.70
C PRO A 376 -4.58 31.10 -28.67
N LEU A 377 -4.68 29.81 -28.36
CA LEU A 377 -5.69 29.25 -27.45
C LEU A 377 -5.04 28.29 -26.44
N THR A 378 -5.53 28.26 -25.21
CA THR A 378 -5.14 27.23 -24.23
C THR A 378 -5.83 25.90 -24.53
N ARG A 379 -5.32 24.78 -23.97
CA ARG A 379 -5.98 23.45 -24.12
C ARG A 379 -7.44 23.44 -23.63
N LYS A 380 -7.75 24.27 -22.63
CA LYS A 380 -9.11 24.45 -22.11
C LYS A 380 -10.03 25.10 -23.16
N GLU A 381 -9.58 26.19 -23.77
CA GLU A 381 -10.35 26.93 -24.78
C GLU A 381 -10.50 26.11 -26.07
N ILE A 382 -9.46 25.40 -26.51
CA ILE A 382 -9.54 24.46 -27.65
C ILE A 382 -10.63 23.40 -27.38
N ARG A 383 -10.62 22.75 -26.21
CA ARG A 383 -11.67 21.78 -25.84
C ARG A 383 -13.05 22.41 -25.87
N ASP A 384 -13.22 23.59 -25.27
CA ASP A 384 -14.52 24.22 -25.15
C ASP A 384 -15.05 24.69 -26.51
N VAL A 385 -14.23 25.32 -27.36
CA VAL A 385 -14.58 25.68 -28.76
C VAL A 385 -14.94 24.45 -29.60
N LEU A 386 -14.18 23.35 -29.49
CA LEU A 386 -14.50 22.10 -30.17
C LEU A 386 -15.80 21.48 -29.65
N TYR A 387 -16.11 21.64 -28.36
CA TYR A 387 -17.38 21.15 -27.82
C TYR A 387 -18.57 21.97 -28.29
N GLU A 388 -18.53 23.32 -28.23
CA GLU A 388 -19.68 24.12 -28.68
C GLU A 388 -19.99 23.88 -30.18
N LYS A 389 -18.97 23.59 -31.00
CA LYS A 389 -19.14 23.10 -32.39
C LYS A 389 -19.81 21.73 -32.50
N LEU A 390 -19.48 20.80 -31.59
CA LEU A 390 -19.76 19.36 -31.75
C LEU A 390 -20.84 18.80 -30.80
N MET A 391 -21.33 19.58 -29.85
CA MET A 391 -22.30 19.15 -28.82
C MET A 391 -23.63 18.60 -29.37
N ASN A 392 -23.98 18.96 -30.60
CA ASN A 392 -25.19 18.48 -31.29
C ASN A 392 -24.97 17.16 -32.05
N ARG A 393 -23.74 16.61 -32.09
CA ARG A 393 -23.46 15.29 -32.67
C ARG A 393 -23.56 14.20 -31.60
N GLU A 394 -24.19 13.09 -31.97
CA GLU A 394 -24.39 11.96 -31.06
C GLU A 394 -23.07 11.44 -30.47
N GLY A 395 -23.09 11.15 -29.16
CA GLY A 395 -21.98 10.53 -28.46
C GLY A 395 -20.77 11.43 -28.17
N ILE A 396 -20.74 12.71 -28.53
CA ILE A 396 -19.62 13.62 -28.24
C ILE A 396 -19.79 14.28 -26.86
N SER A 397 -18.70 14.47 -26.11
CA SER A 397 -18.70 15.13 -24.79
C SER A 397 -17.39 15.88 -24.51
N LYS A 398 -17.42 16.87 -23.59
CA LYS A 398 -16.20 17.58 -23.14
C LYS A 398 -15.11 16.65 -22.62
N SER A 399 -15.49 15.51 -22.01
CA SER A 399 -14.54 14.47 -21.57
C SER A 399 -13.83 13.81 -22.74
N LYS A 400 -14.57 13.29 -23.74
CA LYS A 400 -13.98 12.66 -24.93
C LYS A 400 -13.03 13.60 -25.68
N ILE A 401 -13.40 14.87 -25.82
CA ILE A 401 -12.55 15.89 -26.45
C ILE A 401 -11.28 16.13 -25.60
N GLN A 402 -11.40 16.26 -24.28
CA GLN A 402 -10.25 16.37 -23.38
C GLN A 402 -9.33 15.15 -23.45
N GLU A 403 -9.88 13.93 -23.54
CA GLU A 403 -9.14 12.66 -23.67
C GLU A 403 -8.29 12.64 -24.95
N ILE A 404 -8.87 13.03 -26.10
CA ILE A 404 -8.16 13.13 -27.40
C ILE A 404 -7.07 14.21 -27.36
N LEU A 405 -7.39 15.42 -26.87
CA LEU A 405 -6.41 16.49 -26.72
C LEU A 405 -5.28 16.10 -25.73
N THR A 406 -5.56 15.26 -24.73
CA THR A 406 -4.54 14.75 -23.80
C THR A 406 -3.61 13.74 -24.47
N ALA A 407 -4.12 12.92 -25.40
CA ALA A 407 -3.29 12.03 -26.21
C ALA A 407 -2.32 12.83 -27.11
N LEU A 408 -2.82 13.85 -27.81
CA LEU A 408 -1.99 14.73 -28.65
C LEU A 408 -0.96 15.55 -27.83
N ALA A 409 -1.33 16.01 -26.63
CA ALA A 409 -0.39 16.73 -25.76
C ALA A 409 0.77 15.83 -25.29
N ARG A 410 0.50 14.55 -24.95
CA ARG A 410 1.53 13.56 -24.62
C ARG A 410 2.45 13.22 -25.80
N GLN A 411 2.04 13.55 -27.02
CA GLN A 411 2.80 13.41 -28.27
C GLN A 411 3.44 14.73 -28.74
N LYS A 412 3.49 15.76 -27.88
CA LYS A 412 4.17 17.04 -28.18
C LYS A 412 3.67 17.77 -29.44
N ILE A 413 2.39 17.55 -29.78
CA ILE A 413 1.75 18.04 -31.02
C ILE A 413 1.43 19.53 -30.98
N PHE A 414 1.11 20.08 -29.81
CA PHE A 414 0.76 21.49 -29.65
C PHE A 414 2.01 22.34 -29.50
N MET A 415 2.10 23.44 -30.26
CA MET A 415 3.30 24.26 -30.35
C MET A 415 3.07 25.71 -29.88
N ASP A 416 4.10 26.27 -29.25
CA ASP A 416 4.16 27.67 -28.85
C ASP A 416 4.52 28.58 -30.04
N ARG A 417 4.60 29.90 -29.81
CA ARG A 417 4.97 30.90 -30.84
C ARG A 417 6.36 30.72 -31.45
N ASN A 418 7.21 29.89 -30.85
CA ASN A 418 8.59 29.63 -31.25
C ASN A 418 8.73 28.22 -31.87
N ASN A 419 7.62 27.50 -32.08
CA ASN A 419 7.54 26.08 -32.50
C ASN A 419 8.13 25.06 -31.50
N HIS A 420 8.11 25.36 -30.19
CA HIS A 420 8.42 24.39 -29.14
C HIS A 420 7.16 23.72 -28.57
N PRO A 421 7.22 22.43 -28.17
CA PRO A 421 6.09 21.73 -27.56
C PRO A 421 5.54 22.39 -26.28
N VAL A 422 4.22 22.53 -26.22
CA VAL A 422 3.50 23.10 -25.06
C VAL A 422 3.19 22.00 -24.03
N GLU A 423 4.04 21.91 -23.00
CA GLU A 423 3.90 20.88 -21.95
C GLU A 423 2.88 21.27 -20.86
N GLU A 424 2.75 22.56 -20.54
CA GLU A 424 1.83 23.11 -19.52
C GLU A 424 0.37 23.23 -20.01
N HIS A 425 -0.60 23.20 -19.10
CA HIS A 425 -2.02 23.16 -19.48
C HIS A 425 -2.62 24.53 -19.82
N GLU A 426 -2.15 25.59 -19.17
CA GLU A 426 -2.64 26.97 -19.33
C GLU A 426 -1.79 27.81 -20.28
N SER A 427 -0.70 27.24 -20.82
CA SER A 427 0.16 27.91 -21.79
C SER A 427 -0.53 28.03 -23.18
N PRO A 428 -0.33 29.15 -23.89
CA PRO A 428 -0.98 29.43 -25.17
C PRO A 428 -0.40 28.59 -26.32
N ILE A 429 -1.27 27.94 -27.08
CA ILE A 429 -0.93 27.15 -28.27
C ILE A 429 -1.18 28.00 -29.51
N PHE A 430 -0.17 28.09 -30.37
CA PHE A 430 -0.19 28.89 -31.60
C PHE A 430 -0.38 28.03 -32.86
N SER A 431 0.10 26.79 -32.85
CA SER A 431 0.02 25.87 -34.00
C SER A 431 0.03 24.40 -33.57
N LEU A 432 -0.20 23.51 -34.54
CA LEU A 432 0.04 22.07 -34.43
C LEU A 432 1.32 21.71 -35.21
N PHE A 433 2.04 20.67 -34.77
CA PHE A 433 3.21 20.14 -35.48
C PHE A 433 2.90 19.72 -36.93
N SER A 434 1.68 19.25 -37.19
CA SER A 434 1.16 18.97 -38.53
C SER A 434 -0.36 19.16 -38.55
N LEU A 435 -0.89 19.53 -39.73
CA LEU A 435 -2.32 19.60 -40.03
C LEU A 435 -2.82 18.36 -40.80
N GLU A 436 -1.97 17.34 -40.99
CA GLU A 436 -2.36 16.11 -41.69
C GLU A 436 -3.17 15.17 -40.80
N MET A 437 -4.39 14.84 -41.24
CA MET A 437 -5.29 13.90 -40.55
C MET A 437 -4.61 12.56 -40.21
N MET A 438 -3.94 11.94 -41.19
CA MET A 438 -3.28 10.64 -41.01
C MET A 438 -2.13 10.70 -40.02
N PHE A 439 -1.45 11.85 -39.90
CA PHE A 439 -0.40 12.05 -38.90
C PHE A 439 -0.99 12.17 -37.49
N LEU A 440 -1.99 13.04 -37.30
CA LEU A 440 -2.63 13.22 -35.98
C LEU A 440 -3.31 11.93 -35.48
N GLU A 441 -3.91 11.17 -36.40
CA GLU A 441 -4.48 9.84 -36.12
C GLU A 441 -3.40 8.84 -35.70
N ARG A 442 -2.28 8.74 -36.44
CA ARG A 442 -1.12 7.91 -36.07
C ARG A 442 -0.62 8.25 -34.67
N GLN A 443 -0.50 9.54 -34.35
CA GLN A 443 0.00 10.01 -33.06
C GLN A 443 -0.93 9.61 -31.90
N CYS A 444 -2.26 9.61 -32.11
CA CYS A 444 -3.20 9.03 -31.15
C CYS A 444 -2.96 7.52 -30.96
N ILE A 445 -2.84 6.76 -32.05
CA ILE A 445 -2.61 5.30 -32.02
C ILE A 445 -1.29 4.95 -31.33
N GLU A 446 -0.20 5.65 -31.63
CA GLU A 446 1.10 5.51 -30.95
C GLU A 446 0.99 5.76 -29.44
N GLN A 447 0.23 6.77 -29.02
CA GLN A 447 0.05 7.05 -27.59
C GLN A 447 -0.78 5.96 -26.88
N TYR A 448 -1.69 5.29 -27.60
CA TYR A 448 -2.43 4.14 -27.08
C TYR A 448 -1.53 2.91 -26.98
N ILE A 449 -0.72 2.64 -28.01
CA ILE A 449 0.29 1.58 -28.04
C ILE A 449 1.31 1.77 -26.92
N ARG A 450 1.83 2.99 -26.73
CA ARG A 450 2.78 3.34 -25.67
C ARG A 450 2.20 3.08 -24.27
N VAL A 451 0.95 3.46 -24.02
CA VAL A 451 0.27 3.19 -22.75
C VAL A 451 0.06 1.70 -22.51
N ILE A 452 -0.31 0.93 -23.55
CA ILE A 452 -0.48 -0.53 -23.43
C ILE A 452 0.88 -1.19 -23.16
N LEU A 453 1.94 -0.81 -23.88
CA LEU A 453 3.29 -1.33 -23.68
C LEU A 453 3.87 -0.99 -22.30
N GLN A 454 3.54 0.18 -21.73
CA GLN A 454 3.92 0.55 -20.36
C GLN A 454 3.29 -0.35 -19.28
N HIS A 455 2.16 -1.01 -19.57
CA HIS A 455 1.49 -1.92 -18.63
C HIS A 455 1.69 -3.40 -18.99
N GLN A 456 1.91 -3.71 -20.27
CA GLN A 456 2.03 -5.05 -20.82
C GLN A 456 3.05 -5.03 -21.99
N PRO A 457 4.37 -5.04 -21.72
CA PRO A 457 5.41 -4.87 -22.75
C PRO A 457 5.38 -5.92 -23.88
N ASN A 458 4.79 -7.08 -23.63
CA ASN A 458 4.64 -8.18 -24.59
C ASN A 458 3.24 -8.29 -25.21
N PHE A 459 2.35 -7.32 -24.98
CA PHE A 459 0.95 -7.38 -25.43
C PHE A 459 0.82 -7.66 -26.93
N PHE A 460 1.49 -6.85 -27.76
CA PHE A 460 1.43 -6.92 -29.22
C PHE A 460 2.25 -8.08 -29.82
N ASN A 461 2.82 -8.97 -29.02
CA ASN A 461 3.54 -10.13 -29.55
C ASN A 461 2.54 -11.11 -30.21
N ARG A 462 1.35 -11.31 -29.61
CA ARG A 462 0.29 -12.22 -30.08
C ARG A 462 -0.65 -11.53 -31.10
N ALA A 463 -0.91 -12.14 -32.25
CA ALA A 463 -1.80 -11.57 -33.29
C ALA A 463 -3.22 -11.26 -32.77
N LYS A 464 -3.82 -12.17 -31.98
CA LYS A 464 -5.15 -11.97 -31.35
C LYS A 464 -5.23 -10.72 -30.44
N ASN A 465 -4.10 -10.29 -29.87
CA ASN A 465 -4.03 -9.07 -29.07
C ASN A 465 -3.99 -7.81 -29.96
N ILE A 466 -3.32 -7.90 -31.12
CA ILE A 466 -3.35 -6.83 -32.14
C ILE A 466 -4.77 -6.65 -32.69
N GLN A 467 -5.47 -7.75 -32.98
CA GLN A 467 -6.88 -7.72 -33.40
C GLN A 467 -7.78 -7.03 -32.37
N ASN A 468 -7.69 -7.42 -31.09
CA ASN A 468 -8.43 -6.78 -30.00
C ASN A 468 -8.08 -5.29 -29.88
N PHE A 469 -6.83 -4.90 -30.10
CA PHE A 469 -6.43 -3.50 -30.17
C PHE A 469 -7.02 -2.77 -31.38
N GLN A 470 -7.10 -3.39 -32.56
CA GLN A 470 -7.74 -2.81 -33.74
C GLN A 470 -9.23 -2.56 -33.47
N GLU A 471 -9.94 -3.52 -32.87
CA GLU A 471 -11.34 -3.41 -32.46
C GLU A 471 -11.56 -2.30 -31.42
N VAL A 472 -10.75 -2.26 -30.35
CA VAL A 472 -10.89 -1.27 -29.26
C VAL A 472 -10.42 0.14 -29.67
N SER A 473 -9.43 0.25 -30.56
CA SER A 473 -8.94 1.53 -31.06
C SER A 473 -9.73 2.08 -32.25
N GLY A 474 -10.40 1.21 -33.02
CA GLY A 474 -10.99 1.52 -34.30
C GLY A 474 -9.96 2.04 -35.32
N THR A 475 -8.74 1.50 -35.31
CA THR A 475 -7.70 1.88 -36.27
C THR A 475 -7.80 1.08 -37.57
N GLY A 476 -7.51 1.73 -38.70
CA GLY A 476 -7.45 1.09 -40.02
C GLY A 476 -6.11 0.41 -40.33
N TYR A 477 -5.09 0.53 -39.47
CA TYR A 477 -3.77 -0.07 -39.70
C TYR A 477 -3.82 -1.60 -39.69
N LEU A 478 -3.06 -2.21 -40.59
CA LEU A 478 -2.85 -3.65 -40.68
C LEU A 478 -1.94 -4.16 -39.55
N GLU A 479 -1.95 -5.47 -39.29
CA GLU A 479 -1.13 -6.09 -38.23
C GLU A 479 0.36 -5.75 -38.37
N ALA A 480 0.89 -5.77 -39.60
CA ALA A 480 2.29 -5.44 -39.88
C ALA A 480 2.64 -3.98 -39.58
N GLU A 481 1.71 -3.04 -39.82
CA GLU A 481 1.90 -1.62 -39.52
C GLU A 481 1.86 -1.37 -38.01
N ILE A 482 0.93 -2.01 -37.29
CA ILE A 482 0.87 -1.94 -35.83
C ILE A 482 2.14 -2.55 -35.20
N ARG A 483 2.65 -3.67 -35.75
CA ARG A 483 3.94 -4.25 -35.32
C ARG A 483 5.11 -3.29 -35.59
N LYS A 484 5.12 -2.56 -36.71
CA LYS A 484 6.13 -1.52 -36.98
C LYS A 484 6.05 -0.39 -35.95
N ILE A 485 4.86 0.15 -35.70
CA ILE A 485 4.64 1.21 -34.70
C ILE A 485 5.04 0.74 -33.29
N VAL A 486 4.76 -0.52 -32.94
CA VAL A 486 5.20 -1.14 -31.67
C VAL A 486 6.73 -1.19 -31.54
N LEU A 487 7.45 -1.41 -32.64
CA LEU A 487 8.93 -1.35 -32.64
C LEU A 487 9.40 0.09 -32.49
N GLU A 488 8.87 1.03 -33.28
CA GLU A 488 9.18 2.47 -33.20
C GLU A 488 8.89 3.09 -31.81
N VAL A 489 7.91 2.55 -31.08
CA VAL A 489 7.57 2.97 -29.70
C VAL A 489 8.43 2.26 -28.63
N LYS A 490 9.00 1.08 -28.91
CA LYS A 490 9.91 0.36 -28.01
C LYS A 490 11.35 0.85 -28.12
N ASP A 491 11.80 1.11 -29.34
CA ASP A 491 13.13 1.57 -29.69
C ASP A 491 13.01 2.86 -30.53
N PRO A 492 12.71 4.00 -29.88
CA PRO A 492 12.65 5.28 -30.57
C PRO A 492 14.07 5.68 -30.99
N SER A 493 14.38 5.46 -32.26
CA SER A 493 15.68 5.81 -32.84
C SER A 493 16.03 7.29 -32.59
N PRO A 494 17.30 7.60 -32.27
CA PRO A 494 17.74 8.94 -31.85
C PRO A 494 17.76 9.97 -32.98
#